data_AF-A0A6P0NZX4-F1
#
_entry.id   AF-A0A6P0NZX4-F1
#
_cell.length_a   1.000
_cell.length_b   1.000
_cell.length_c   1.000
_cell.angle_alpha   90.00
_cell.angle_beta   90.00
_cell.angle_gamma   90.00
#
_symmetry.space_group_name_H-M   'P 1'
#
loop_
_entity.id
_entity.type
_entity.pdbx_description
1 polymer ?
#
loop_
_entity_poly.entity_id
_entity_poly.type
_entity_poly.pdbx_seq_one_letter_code
_entity_poly.pdbx_strand_id
1 'polypeptide(L)'
;MVKNGFGRRLANAGVFEIFEIAGWDLILAIWPYLIPYIENSIETPSLLQEKVDTGELGLKTEKGFYDWTPESSEALKKRLSDALIKIAQWS
;
A
#
# COMPACT_ATOMS: atom_id res chain seq x y z
N MET A 1 13.21 9.61 -9.85
CA MET A 1 12.20 8.58 -9.48
C MET A 1 11.38 8.97 -8.25
N VAL A 2 11.99 9.38 -7.13
CA VAL A 2 11.25 9.69 -5.87
C VAL A 2 10.23 10.83 -6.02
N LYS A 3 10.66 12.02 -6.47
CA LYS A 3 9.82 13.24 -6.60
C LYS A 3 8.59 13.08 -7.49
N ASN A 4 8.68 12.24 -8.52
CA ASN A 4 7.60 12.03 -9.51
C ASN A 4 6.94 10.65 -9.38
N GLY A 5 7.40 9.80 -8.46
CA GLY A 5 6.89 8.46 -8.23
C GLY A 5 6.24 8.35 -6.86
N PHE A 6 6.77 7.45 -6.02
CA PHE A 6 6.19 7.13 -4.71
C PHE A 6 6.13 8.31 -3.74
N GLY A 7 7.03 9.30 -3.85
CA GLY A 7 7.05 10.46 -2.95
C GLY A 7 5.75 11.28 -2.96
N ARG A 8 5.10 11.42 -4.13
CA ARG A 8 3.81 12.13 -4.23
C ARG A 8 2.66 11.39 -3.54
N ARG A 9 2.71 10.05 -3.59
CA ARG A 9 1.72 9.18 -2.93
C ARG A 9 1.88 9.23 -1.42
N LEU A 10 3.12 9.08 -0.94
CA LEU A 10 3.43 9.08 0.49
C LEU A 10 3.19 10.43 1.18
N ALA A 11 3.17 11.55 0.44
CA ALA A 11 2.78 12.84 0.98
C ALA A 11 1.28 12.94 1.32
N ASN A 12 0.45 12.04 0.80
CA ASN A 12 -1.03 12.12 0.90
C ASN A 12 -1.69 10.84 1.45
N ALA A 13 -0.94 9.75 1.56
CA ALA A 13 -1.35 8.53 2.22
C ALA A 13 -0.15 7.87 2.90
N GLY A 14 -0.39 7.27 4.06
CA GLY A 14 0.61 6.48 4.78
C GLY A 14 1.09 5.29 3.96
N VAL A 15 2.28 4.78 4.28
CA VAL A 15 2.86 3.63 3.56
C VAL A 15 1.96 2.40 3.60
N PHE A 16 1.30 2.14 4.73
CA PHE A 16 0.33 1.06 4.85
C PHE A 16 -0.89 1.30 3.96
N GLU A 17 -1.48 2.51 3.94
CA GLU A 17 -2.61 2.81 3.04
C GLU A 17 -2.25 2.57 1.55
N ILE A 18 -1.00 2.85 1.13
CA ILE A 18 -0.55 2.54 -0.24
C ILE A 18 -0.50 1.02 -0.48
N PHE A 19 -0.05 0.24 0.51
CA PHE A 19 -0.02 -1.22 0.42
C PHE A 19 -1.41 -1.85 0.50
N GLU A 20 -2.32 -1.28 1.28
CA GLU A 20 -3.74 -1.66 1.33
C GLU A 20 -4.41 -1.50 -0.04
N ILE A 21 -4.04 -0.48 -0.82
CA ILE A 21 -4.49 -0.28 -2.20
C ILE A 21 -3.85 -1.29 -3.15
N ALA A 22 -2.55 -1.54 -3.01
CA ALA A 22 -1.81 -2.43 -3.90
C ALA A 22 -2.21 -3.90 -3.73
N GLY A 23 -2.49 -4.31 -2.50
CA GLY A 23 -2.76 -5.68 -2.10
C GLY A 23 -1.58 -6.32 -1.38
N TRP A 24 -1.83 -6.87 -0.19
CA TRP A 24 -0.77 -7.48 0.63
C TRP A 24 -0.18 -8.76 0.05
N ASP A 25 -0.94 -9.48 -0.76
CA ASP A 25 -0.45 -10.61 -1.55
C ASP A 25 0.63 -10.19 -2.56
N LEU A 26 0.43 -9.05 -3.23
CA LEU A 26 1.44 -8.49 -4.14
C LEU A 26 2.69 -8.04 -3.37
N ILE A 27 2.50 -7.37 -2.23
CA ILE A 27 3.63 -6.94 -1.39
C ILE A 27 4.44 -8.14 -0.90
N LEU A 28 3.77 -9.19 -0.43
CA LEU A 28 4.41 -10.43 -0.01
C LEU A 28 5.14 -11.12 -1.16
N ALA A 29 4.54 -11.17 -2.35
CA ALA A 29 5.17 -11.79 -3.53
C ALA A 29 6.47 -11.11 -3.96
N ILE A 30 6.62 -9.80 -3.71
CA ILE A 30 7.85 -9.04 -4.00
C ILE A 30 8.92 -9.25 -2.92
N TRP A 31 8.52 -9.60 -1.70
CA TRP A 31 9.40 -9.72 -0.53
C TRP A 31 10.70 -10.49 -0.79
N PRO A 32 10.68 -11.76 -1.28
CA PRO A 32 11.91 -12.55 -1.47
C PRO A 32 12.83 -11.99 -2.56
N TYR A 33 12.33 -11.12 -3.45
CA TYR A 33 13.11 -10.55 -4.55
C TYR A 33 13.76 -9.22 -4.20
N LEU A 34 13.19 -8.45 -3.25
CA LEU A 34 13.62 -7.09 -2.95
C LEU A 34 14.33 -6.98 -1.59
N ILE A 35 13.72 -7.56 -0.55
CA ILE A 35 14.13 -7.33 0.85
C ILE A 35 15.56 -7.79 1.15
N PRO A 36 16.06 -8.93 0.63
CA PRO A 36 17.45 -9.34 0.88
C PRO A 36 18.51 -8.32 0.42
N TYR A 37 18.14 -7.38 -0.45
CA TYR A 37 19.04 -6.36 -1.00
C TYR A 37 18.92 -5.00 -0.31
N ILE A 38 17.90 -4.77 0.52
CA ILE A 38 17.62 -3.46 1.12
C ILE A 38 17.44 -3.51 2.64
N GLU A 39 17.36 -4.70 3.23
CA GLU A 39 17.18 -4.92 4.67
C GLU A 39 18.08 -6.06 5.17
N ASN A 40 18.60 -5.93 6.39
CA ASN A 40 19.42 -6.97 7.03
C ASN A 40 18.56 -8.10 7.64
N SER A 41 17.28 -7.84 7.90
CA SER A 41 16.33 -8.89 8.26
C SER A 41 15.83 -9.52 6.97
N ILE A 42 16.15 -10.80 6.78
CA ILE A 42 15.87 -11.52 5.52
C ILE A 42 14.47 -12.16 5.57
N GLU A 43 13.88 -12.26 6.75
CA GLU A 43 12.64 -12.99 6.96
C GLU A 43 11.40 -12.12 6.71
N THR A 44 10.39 -12.73 6.10
CA THR A 44 9.07 -12.12 5.98
C THR A 44 8.45 -11.95 7.38
N PRO A 45 7.88 -10.78 7.70
CA PRO A 45 7.13 -10.59 8.93
C PRO A 45 5.99 -11.60 9.02
N SER A 46 5.96 -12.39 10.10
CA SER A 46 4.94 -13.43 10.32
C SER A 46 3.51 -12.89 10.22
N LEU A 47 3.28 -11.68 10.72
CA LEU A 47 1.98 -11.00 10.66
C LEU A 47 1.53 -10.69 9.22
N LEU A 48 2.47 -10.37 8.32
CA LEU A 48 2.14 -10.16 6.92
C LEU A 48 1.74 -11.48 6.25
N GLN A 49 2.48 -12.56 6.54
CA GLN A 49 2.15 -13.89 6.03
C GLN A 49 0.76 -14.33 6.49
N GLU A 50 0.45 -14.18 7.78
CA GLU A 50 -0.86 -14.52 8.35
C GLU A 50 -2.00 -13.81 7.62
N LYS A 51 -1.88 -12.50 7.36
CA LYS A 51 -2.90 -11.73 6.64
C LYS A 51 -3.12 -12.22 5.22
N VAL A 52 -2.06 -12.58 4.52
CA VAL A 52 -2.20 -13.12 3.17
C VAL A 52 -2.85 -14.50 3.21
N ASP A 53 -2.46 -15.35 4.16
CA ASP A 53 -3.01 -16.70 4.33
C ASP A 53 -4.50 -16.69 4.72
N THR A 54 -4.95 -15.68 5.48
CA THR A 54 -6.37 -15.50 5.84
C THR A 54 -7.18 -14.73 4.80
N GLY A 55 -6.56 -14.25 3.71
CA GLY A 55 -7.23 -13.49 2.66
C GLY A 55 -7.54 -12.03 3.04
N GLU A 56 -6.89 -11.49 4.07
CA GLU A 56 -6.93 -10.08 4.46
C GLU A 56 -5.98 -9.24 3.59
N LEU A 57 -6.34 -9.06 2.33
CA LEU A 57 -5.48 -8.49 1.28
C LEU A 57 -5.61 -6.96 1.10
N GLY A 58 -6.33 -6.27 1.98
CA GLY A 58 -6.54 -4.83 1.97
C GLY A 58 -7.85 -4.41 1.29
N LEU A 59 -7.84 -3.33 0.51
CA LEU A 59 -9.07 -2.73 -0.04
C LEU A 59 -9.89 -3.71 -0.87
N LYS A 60 -9.24 -4.62 -1.60
CA LYS A 60 -9.91 -5.56 -2.50
C LYS A 60 -10.67 -6.68 -1.78
N THR A 61 -10.43 -6.86 -0.49
CA THR A 61 -11.08 -7.84 0.38
C THR A 61 -11.75 -7.17 1.58
N GLU A 62 -11.88 -5.83 1.57
CA GLU A 62 -12.47 -5.02 2.64
C GLU A 62 -11.78 -5.17 4.02
N LYS A 63 -10.63 -5.85 4.06
CA LYS A 63 -9.86 -6.13 5.26
C LYS A 63 -8.40 -6.36 4.91
N GLY A 64 -7.51 -5.71 5.65
CA GLY A 64 -6.06 -5.88 5.62
C GLY A 64 -5.48 -5.63 7.01
N PHE A 65 -4.47 -4.77 7.13
CA PHE A 65 -4.08 -4.20 8.43
C PHE A 65 -5.13 -3.22 8.97
N TYR A 66 -6.01 -2.72 8.10
CA TYR A 66 -7.19 -1.94 8.49
C TYR A 66 -8.49 -2.66 8.10
N ASP A 67 -9.56 -2.30 8.80
CA ASP A 67 -10.93 -2.61 8.40
C ASP A 67 -11.42 -1.55 7.40
N TRP A 68 -11.95 -2.02 6.28
CA TRP A 68 -12.41 -1.14 5.21
C TRP A 68 -13.90 -1.30 4.99
N THR A 69 -14.60 -0.18 4.88
CA THR A 69 -15.95 -0.15 4.34
C THR A 69 -15.85 0.34 2.89
N PRO A 70 -16.89 0.13 2.06
CA PRO A 70 -16.94 0.73 0.73
C PRO A 70 -16.73 2.25 0.77
N GLU A 71 -17.26 2.93 1.78
CA GLU A 71 -17.14 4.38 1.95
C GLU A 71 -15.71 4.81 2.30
N SER A 72 -15.05 4.13 3.25
CA SER A 72 -13.68 4.48 3.64
C SER A 72 -12.67 4.14 2.53
N SER A 73 -12.93 3.05 1.78
CA SER A 73 -12.18 2.66 0.60
C SER A 73 -12.21 3.73 -0.48
N GLU A 74 -13.41 4.20 -0.84
CA GLU A 74 -13.58 5.25 -1.84
C GLU A 74 -13.05 6.60 -1.35
N ALA A 75 -13.19 6.92 -0.06
CA ALA A 75 -12.60 8.12 0.52
C ALA A 75 -11.07 8.15 0.36
N LEU A 76 -10.38 7.03 0.64
CA LEU A 76 -8.93 6.94 0.46
C LEU A 76 -8.53 7.10 -1.01
N LYS A 77 -9.17 6.37 -1.93
CA LYS A 77 -8.90 6.45 -3.38
C LYS A 77 -9.14 7.86 -3.91
N LYS A 78 -10.21 8.51 -3.47
CA LYS A 78 -10.55 9.88 -3.86
C LYS A 78 -9.52 10.88 -3.34
N ARG A 79 -9.13 10.77 -2.05
CA ARG A 79 -8.10 11.65 -1.45
C ARG A 79 -6.80 11.60 -2.25
N LEU A 80 -6.33 10.39 -2.60
CA LEU A 80 -5.12 10.20 -3.39
C LEU A 80 -5.26 10.74 -4.82
N SER A 81 -6.35 10.43 -5.50
CA SER A 81 -6.62 10.91 -6.86
C SER A 81 -6.65 12.44 -6.92
N ASP A 82 -7.42 13.07 -6.03
CA ASP A 82 -7.55 14.52 -5.96
C ASP A 82 -6.19 15.20 -5.69
N ALA A 83 -5.39 14.63 -4.79
CA ALA A 83 -4.06 15.16 -4.50
C ALA A 83 -3.11 15.07 -5.70
N LEU A 84 -3.09 13.92 -6.40
CA LEU A 84 -2.24 13.73 -7.57
C LEU A 84 -2.66 14.63 -8.74
N ILE A 85 -3.96 14.83 -8.95
CA ILE A 85 -4.50 15.78 -9.95
C ILE A 85 -4.05 17.20 -9.62
N LYS A 86 -4.18 17.65 -8.36
CA LYS A 86 -3.74 18.98 -7.93
C LYS A 86 -2.24 19.18 -8.16
N ILE A 87 -1.42 18.20 -7.81
CA ILE A 87 0.04 18.26 -8.05
C ILE A 87 0.34 18.36 -9.55
N ALA A 88 -0.38 17.61 -10.39
CA ALA A 88 -0.20 17.65 -11.84
C ALA A 88 -0.58 19.00 -12.47
N GLN A 89 -1.59 19.70 -11.93
CA GLN A 89 -1.99 21.04 -12.37
C GLN A 89 -0.98 22.15 -11.97
N TRP A 90 -0.12 21.88 -10.98
CA TRP A 90 0.93 22.80 -10.52
C TRP A 90 2.30 22.53 -11.15
N SER A 91 2.40 21.48 -11.98
CA SER A 91 3.63 21.05 -12.65
C SER A 91 3.70 21.61 -14.07
#